data_AF-A0A1H0A6D6-F1
#
_entry.id   AF-A0A1H0A6D6-F1
#
_cell.length_a   1.000
_cell.length_b   1.000
_cell.length_c   1.000
_cell.angle_alpha   90.00
_cell.angle_beta   90.00
_cell.angle_gamma   90.00
#
_symmetry.space_group_name_H-M   'P 1'
#
loop_
_entity.id
_entity.type
_entity.pdbx_description
1 polymer ?
#
loop_
_entity_poly.entity_id
_entity_poly.type
_entity_poly.pdbx_seq_one_letter_code
_entity_poly.pdbx_strand_id
1 'polypeptide(L)'
;MKKFFKSAAVSAVAISLLLTGCSSGSNTASSEKKHENVSFDNVPKRFAKGQGAKIKVIRKIGGDDHTAQFLAGAKAEGEALGFTVDIYTANGDTAKFHDAIAQAANEDYDGFIISHGDDAATINDIQKLREKGKSVVTFDSNPDLAKVDGVTLTSQDDEALAKLALDKLVKEQKGKANIVYLWVDGFPPMVRRNAVYKETLKKNPGIKEVERFGVASADTSVQTQNAVTAMLNKHKKGEIDAIFATWDAFAIGAARAIKEAGRDEIKIYGIDVSNADLQEIQKKDSSWKYTAAVDPKLIGAVDMRILAKKIAGEKTPQKYDLDASLISQKDLQKSSEGVNMVNLSNEIKGWGQSDAFEEDWMETLKDHYKK
;
A
#
# COMPACT_ATOMS: atom_id res chain seq x y z
N MET A 1 -20.55 -36.71 -39.25
CA MET A 1 -21.37 -36.51 -40.47
C MET A 1 -22.85 -36.69 -40.12
N LYS A 2 -23.65 -35.65 -40.41
CA LYS A 2 -25.12 -35.61 -40.68
C LYS A 2 -26.07 -36.21 -39.61
N LYS A 3 -26.76 -35.36 -38.81
CA LYS A 3 -28.11 -34.76 -38.98
C LYS A 3 -29.25 -35.82 -38.96
N PHE A 4 -30.38 -35.71 -38.26
CA PHE A 4 -31.48 -34.71 -38.26
C PHE A 4 -32.45 -35.10 -37.10
N PHE A 5 -33.00 -34.25 -36.21
CA PHE A 5 -33.97 -33.11 -36.30
C PHE A 5 -35.44 -33.49 -35.98
N LYS A 6 -36.09 -32.55 -35.24
CA LYS A 6 -37.55 -32.26 -35.05
C LYS A 6 -38.20 -32.87 -33.80
N SER A 7 -38.62 -32.07 -32.80
CA SER A 7 -39.73 -31.09 -32.69
C SER A 7 -41.11 -31.73 -32.48
N ALA A 8 -41.74 -31.40 -31.35
CA ALA A 8 -43.17 -31.07 -31.13
C ALA A 8 -43.49 -31.29 -29.63
N ALA A 9 -43.76 -30.25 -28.83
CA ALA A 9 -44.99 -29.46 -28.73
C ALA A 9 -46.10 -30.15 -27.93
N VAL A 10 -46.26 -29.67 -26.68
CA VAL A 10 -47.48 -29.24 -25.99
C VAL A 10 -48.80 -29.98 -26.28
N SER A 11 -49.39 -30.57 -25.22
CA SER A 11 -50.84 -30.69 -24.98
C SER A 11 -51.04 -30.97 -23.48
N ALA A 12 -51.66 -30.06 -22.72
CA ALA A 12 -53.10 -29.94 -22.44
C ALA A 12 -53.42 -30.54 -21.05
N VAL A 13 -53.74 -29.71 -20.04
CA VAL A 13 -55.12 -29.43 -19.53
C VAL A 13 -55.78 -30.71 -18.95
N ALA A 14 -56.37 -30.79 -17.76
CA ALA A 14 -56.53 -29.97 -16.56
C ALA A 14 -57.36 -30.83 -15.55
N ILE A 15 -57.61 -30.27 -14.34
CA ILE A 15 -58.74 -30.59 -13.42
C ILE A 15 -58.53 -31.94 -12.67
N SER A 16 -58.59 -32.09 -11.34
CA SER A 16 -59.37 -31.42 -10.27
C SER A 16 -58.93 -31.97 -8.90
N LEU A 17 -59.12 -31.14 -7.86
CA LEU A 17 -59.58 -31.46 -6.50
C LEU A 17 -58.88 -32.58 -5.71
N LEU A 18 -58.33 -32.23 -4.54
CA LEU A 18 -58.95 -32.58 -3.24
C LEU A 18 -58.16 -31.95 -2.08
N LEU A 19 -58.89 -31.24 -1.22
CA LEU A 19 -58.50 -30.86 0.13
C LEU A 19 -58.43 -32.12 1.01
N THR A 20 -57.27 -32.39 1.60
CA THR A 20 -57.16 -33.09 2.89
C THR A 20 -55.91 -32.59 3.62
N GLY A 21 -56.12 -31.89 4.73
CA GLY A 21 -55.08 -31.65 5.72
C GLY A 21 -54.80 -32.93 6.50
N CYS A 22 -53.51 -33.18 6.79
CA CYS A 22 -52.98 -33.31 8.14
C CYS A 22 -51.55 -33.87 8.12
N SER A 23 -50.71 -33.23 8.95
CA SER A 23 -49.66 -33.86 9.75
C SER A 23 -48.31 -34.21 9.10
N SER A 24 -47.29 -33.67 9.76
CA SER A 24 -45.92 -34.17 9.94
C SER A 24 -45.02 -34.27 8.70
N GLY A 25 -44.17 -33.26 8.53
CA GLY A 25 -43.01 -33.31 7.65
C GLY A 25 -42.11 -32.10 7.86
N SER A 26 -40.94 -32.36 8.43
CA SER A 26 -39.83 -31.43 8.69
C SER A 26 -39.61 -30.40 7.57
N ASN A 27 -39.74 -29.12 7.88
CA ASN A 27 -39.27 -28.04 7.01
C ASN A 27 -37.96 -27.49 7.59
N THR A 28 -36.86 -27.76 6.88
CA THR A 28 -35.58 -27.08 7.02
C THR A 28 -35.81 -25.58 6.81
N ALA A 29 -35.80 -24.83 7.92
CA ALA A 29 -35.76 -23.38 7.88
C ALA A 29 -34.39 -22.97 7.32
N SER A 30 -34.38 -22.52 6.08
CA SER A 30 -33.38 -21.62 5.55
C SER A 30 -33.30 -20.41 6.49
N SER A 31 -32.17 -20.26 7.18
CA SER A 31 -31.88 -19.08 7.97
C SER A 31 -31.69 -17.87 7.04
N GLU A 32 -32.77 -17.14 6.78
CA GLU A 32 -32.65 -15.75 6.39
C GLU A 32 -31.94 -15.02 7.55
N LYS A 33 -30.71 -14.54 7.31
CA LYS A 33 -30.08 -13.58 8.20
C LYS A 33 -31.06 -12.41 8.31
N LYS A 34 -31.63 -12.18 9.49
CA LYS A 34 -32.28 -10.91 9.81
C LYS A 34 -31.26 -9.80 9.55
N HIS A 35 -31.48 -8.99 8.52
CA HIS A 35 -30.87 -7.67 8.47
C HIS A 35 -31.43 -6.90 9.66
N GLU A 36 -30.65 -6.79 10.73
CA GLU A 36 -30.93 -5.77 11.73
C GLU A 36 -30.89 -4.42 11.02
N ASN A 37 -31.94 -3.61 11.20
CA ASN A 37 -31.94 -2.23 10.73
C ASN A 37 -30.85 -1.49 11.50
N VAL A 38 -29.66 -1.34 10.89
CA VAL A 38 -28.60 -0.48 11.40
C VAL A 38 -29.14 0.96 11.47
N SER A 39 -29.08 1.59 12.65
CA SER A 39 -29.51 3.00 12.79
C SER A 39 -28.48 3.94 12.17
N PHE A 40 -28.95 4.97 11.46
CA PHE A 40 -28.14 6.00 10.82
C PHE A 40 -28.10 7.32 11.60
N ASP A 41 -28.58 7.34 12.85
CA ASP A 41 -28.73 8.58 13.63
C ASP A 41 -27.41 9.34 13.85
N ASN A 42 -26.29 8.62 13.91
CA ASN A 42 -24.94 9.18 14.07
C ASN A 42 -24.19 9.36 12.74
N VAL A 43 -24.80 9.01 11.60
CA VAL A 43 -24.16 9.08 10.28
C VAL A 43 -24.27 10.50 9.71
N PRO A 44 -23.17 11.09 9.19
CA PRO A 44 -23.20 12.41 8.56
C PRO A 44 -24.28 12.53 7.49
N LYS A 45 -24.90 13.70 7.36
CA LYS A 45 -26.00 13.95 6.40
C LYS A 45 -25.67 13.52 4.98
N ARG A 46 -24.39 13.60 4.56
CA ARG A 46 -23.92 13.15 3.25
C ARG A 46 -24.12 11.64 3.01
N PHE A 47 -24.13 10.84 4.07
CA PHE A 47 -24.24 9.37 4.03
C PHE A 47 -25.52 8.84 4.71
N ALA A 48 -26.32 9.70 5.37
CA ALA A 48 -27.50 9.32 6.16
C ALA A 48 -28.60 8.56 5.39
N LYS A 49 -28.57 8.56 4.04
CA LYS A 49 -29.50 7.81 3.19
C LYS A 49 -28.90 6.52 2.59
N GLY A 50 -27.74 6.08 3.07
CA GLY A 50 -27.01 4.95 2.49
C GLY A 50 -26.52 5.22 1.06
N GLN A 51 -26.31 6.49 0.70
CA GLN A 51 -25.71 6.88 -0.57
C GLN A 51 -24.20 6.97 -0.38
N GLY A 52 -23.45 6.07 -1.02
CA GLY A 52 -21.99 6.09 -1.00
C GLY A 52 -21.37 7.32 -1.69
N ALA A 53 -20.07 7.25 -1.89
CA ALA A 53 -19.29 8.20 -2.67
C ALA A 53 -18.58 7.49 -3.83
N LYS A 54 -18.27 8.22 -4.89
CA LYS A 54 -17.40 7.76 -5.98
C LYS A 54 -16.01 8.33 -5.77
N ILE A 55 -15.02 7.46 -5.62
CA ILE A 55 -13.63 7.84 -5.34
C ILE A 55 -12.73 7.41 -6.49
N LYS A 56 -11.78 8.29 -6.86
CA LYS A 56 -10.69 7.95 -7.76
C LYS A 56 -9.37 7.93 -7.02
N VAL A 57 -8.67 6.80 -7.06
CA VAL A 57 -7.29 6.66 -6.56
C VAL A 57 -6.35 6.68 -7.76
N ILE A 58 -5.48 7.67 -7.83
CA ILE A 58 -4.50 7.84 -8.92
C ILE A 58 -3.11 7.81 -8.33
N ARG A 59 -2.30 6.83 -8.74
CA ARG A 59 -0.91 6.69 -8.28
C ARG A 59 0.06 6.80 -9.45
N LYS A 60 1.11 7.62 -9.32
CA LYS A 60 2.12 7.80 -10.37
C LYS A 60 2.92 6.52 -10.60
N ILE A 61 3.37 5.86 -9.53
CA ILE A 61 4.14 4.61 -9.59
C ILE A 61 3.20 3.40 -9.66
N GLY A 62 3.66 2.31 -10.26
CA GLY A 62 2.97 1.02 -10.25
C GLY A 62 3.88 -0.13 -10.67
N GLY A 63 3.34 -1.36 -10.62
CA GLY A 63 4.06 -2.58 -10.97
C GLY A 63 4.83 -3.24 -9.82
N ASP A 64 4.75 -2.69 -8.62
CA ASP A 64 5.41 -3.17 -7.40
C ASP A 64 4.43 -3.59 -6.30
N ASP A 65 4.92 -4.40 -5.35
CA ASP A 65 4.12 -4.97 -4.27
C ASP A 65 3.59 -3.91 -3.30
N HIS A 66 4.38 -2.87 -2.99
CA HIS A 66 3.93 -1.77 -2.15
C HIS A 66 2.72 -1.07 -2.78
N THR A 67 2.79 -0.73 -4.08
CA THR A 67 1.67 -0.15 -4.82
C THR A 67 0.44 -1.06 -4.80
N ALA A 68 0.60 -2.37 -5.05
CA ALA A 68 -0.53 -3.30 -5.05
C ALA A 68 -1.24 -3.34 -3.69
N GLN A 69 -0.47 -3.39 -2.59
CA GLN A 69 -1.00 -3.43 -1.22
C GLN A 69 -1.68 -2.12 -0.83
N PHE A 70 -1.09 -0.97 -1.18
CA PHE A 70 -1.69 0.36 -0.97
C PHE A 70 -3.05 0.50 -1.66
N LEU A 71 -3.13 0.14 -2.95
CA LEU A 71 -4.36 0.23 -3.72
C LEU A 71 -5.42 -0.73 -3.18
N ALA A 72 -5.02 -1.94 -2.77
CA ALA A 72 -5.92 -2.90 -2.13
C ALA A 72 -6.46 -2.38 -0.79
N GLY A 73 -5.64 -1.70 0.01
CA GLY A 73 -6.06 -1.07 1.27
C GLY A 73 -7.08 0.03 1.06
N ALA A 74 -6.77 0.99 0.18
CA ALA A 74 -7.69 2.09 -0.15
C ALA A 74 -9.02 1.58 -0.71
N LYS A 75 -8.95 0.62 -1.64
CA LYS A 75 -10.15 0.02 -2.24
C LYS A 75 -10.99 -0.74 -1.22
N ALA A 76 -10.36 -1.61 -0.41
CA ALA A 76 -11.07 -2.38 0.60
C ALA A 76 -11.76 -1.48 1.64
N GLU A 77 -11.08 -0.44 2.11
CA GLU A 77 -11.65 0.49 3.08
C GLU A 77 -12.82 1.28 2.47
N GLY A 78 -12.67 1.78 1.25
CA GLY A 78 -13.74 2.54 0.59
C GLY A 78 -14.95 1.67 0.26
N GLU A 79 -14.74 0.46 -0.24
CA GLU A 79 -15.83 -0.50 -0.50
C GLU A 79 -16.54 -0.93 0.79
N ALA A 80 -15.81 -1.06 1.90
CA ALA A 80 -16.41 -1.31 3.21
C ALA A 80 -17.31 -0.15 3.66
N LEU A 81 -16.98 1.09 3.31
CA LEU A 81 -17.82 2.27 3.54
C LEU A 81 -18.98 2.42 2.53
N GLY A 82 -19.14 1.47 1.59
CA GLY A 82 -20.15 1.52 0.54
C GLY A 82 -19.80 2.46 -0.63
N PHE A 83 -18.54 2.86 -0.77
CA PHE A 83 -18.08 3.71 -1.86
C PHE A 83 -17.76 2.88 -3.11
N THR A 84 -17.85 3.51 -4.28
CA THR A 84 -17.27 2.99 -5.51
C THR A 84 -15.85 3.52 -5.63
N VAL A 85 -14.86 2.63 -5.71
CA VAL A 85 -13.45 3.02 -5.76
C VAL A 85 -12.82 2.59 -7.07
N ASP A 86 -12.52 3.56 -7.92
CA ASP A 86 -11.77 3.33 -9.15
C ASP A 86 -10.29 3.60 -8.92
N ILE A 87 -9.45 2.66 -9.33
CA ILE A 87 -7.99 2.75 -9.19
C ILE A 87 -7.33 2.97 -10.54
N TYR A 88 -6.27 3.77 -10.57
CA TYR A 88 -5.44 4.00 -11.75
C TYR A 88 -3.97 4.11 -11.36
N THR A 89 -3.10 3.46 -12.13
CA THR A 89 -1.65 3.63 -12.03
C THR A 89 -1.07 4.16 -13.33
N ALA A 90 -0.20 5.16 -13.24
CA ALA A 90 0.50 5.71 -14.40
C ALA A 90 1.79 4.92 -14.74
N ASN A 91 2.20 3.99 -13.88
CA ASN A 91 3.40 3.14 -14.05
C ASN A 91 4.67 3.94 -14.36
N GLY A 92 4.84 5.07 -13.66
CA GLY A 92 5.98 5.98 -13.79
C GLY A 92 5.83 7.05 -14.89
N ASP A 93 4.77 6.99 -15.70
CA ASP A 93 4.53 7.95 -16.78
C ASP A 93 3.89 9.24 -16.24
N THR A 94 4.67 10.33 -16.21
CA THR A 94 4.23 11.62 -15.68
C THR A 94 3.10 12.23 -16.52
N ALA A 95 3.17 12.11 -17.86
CA ALA A 95 2.13 12.68 -18.72
C ALA A 95 0.79 11.98 -18.49
N LYS A 96 0.79 10.64 -18.47
CA LYS A 96 -0.42 9.85 -18.17
C LYS A 96 -0.98 10.12 -16.78
N PHE A 97 -0.12 10.37 -15.79
CA PHE A 97 -0.54 10.75 -14.45
C PHE A 97 -1.36 12.05 -14.46
N HIS A 98 -0.85 13.11 -15.09
CA HIS A 98 -1.58 14.37 -15.20
C HIS A 98 -2.84 14.25 -16.06
N ASP A 99 -2.77 13.52 -17.17
CA ASP A 99 -3.93 13.27 -18.04
C ASP A 99 -5.07 12.57 -17.27
N ALA A 100 -4.73 11.57 -16.44
CA ALA A 100 -5.70 10.86 -15.61
C ALA A 100 -6.37 11.79 -14.59
N ILE A 101 -5.61 12.69 -13.96
CA ILE A 101 -6.17 13.68 -13.02
C ILE A 101 -7.10 14.64 -13.77
N ALA A 102 -6.65 15.18 -14.92
CA ALA A 102 -7.42 16.14 -15.71
C ALA A 102 -8.73 15.54 -16.25
N GLN A 103 -8.71 14.28 -16.71
CA GLN A 103 -9.91 13.56 -17.15
C GLN A 103 -10.88 13.36 -15.98
N ALA A 104 -10.40 12.77 -14.89
CA ALA A 104 -11.24 12.46 -13.74
C ALA A 104 -11.79 13.71 -13.03
N ALA A 105 -11.11 14.86 -13.15
CA ALA A 105 -11.62 16.15 -12.66
C ALA A 105 -12.94 16.59 -13.32
N ASN A 106 -13.30 16.06 -14.48
CA ASN A 106 -14.57 16.34 -15.17
C ASN A 106 -15.61 15.23 -14.96
N GLU A 107 -15.23 14.15 -14.29
CA GLU A 107 -16.10 13.02 -14.00
C GLU A 107 -16.83 13.20 -12.66
N ASP A 108 -17.85 12.36 -12.46
CA ASP A 108 -18.72 12.37 -11.28
C ASP A 108 -18.07 11.67 -10.08
N TYR A 109 -16.83 12.03 -9.73
CA TYR A 109 -16.18 11.60 -8.49
C TYR A 109 -16.44 12.61 -7.37
N ASP A 110 -16.65 12.16 -6.15
CA ASP A 110 -16.75 13.00 -4.95
C ASP A 110 -15.37 13.36 -4.38
N GLY A 111 -14.39 12.47 -4.56
CA GLY A 111 -13.08 12.61 -3.94
C GLY A 111 -11.96 11.84 -4.61
N PHE A 112 -10.74 12.23 -4.27
CA PHE A 112 -9.50 11.76 -4.88
C PHE A 112 -8.45 11.40 -3.84
N ILE A 113 -7.78 10.28 -4.04
CA ILE A 113 -6.50 9.96 -3.39
C ILE A 113 -5.44 10.03 -4.49
N ILE A 114 -4.52 10.99 -4.39
CA ILE A 114 -3.48 11.23 -5.39
C ILE A 114 -2.12 10.92 -4.80
N SER A 115 -1.34 10.05 -5.45
CA SER A 115 -0.12 9.53 -4.86
C SER A 115 1.10 9.66 -5.76
N HIS A 116 2.23 10.06 -5.16
CA HIS A 116 3.53 10.26 -5.80
C HIS A 116 3.55 11.35 -6.88
N GLY A 117 2.67 12.36 -6.79
CA GLY A 117 2.78 13.54 -7.63
C GLY A 117 3.88 14.46 -7.09
N ASP A 118 5.01 14.53 -7.76
CA ASP A 118 6.29 15.09 -7.29
C ASP A 118 6.57 16.51 -7.80
N ASP A 119 5.97 16.90 -8.93
CA ASP A 119 6.23 18.16 -9.62
C ASP A 119 5.27 19.31 -9.27
N ALA A 120 5.56 20.50 -9.79
CA ALA A 120 4.73 21.69 -9.59
C ALA A 120 3.38 21.61 -10.33
N ALA A 121 3.30 20.84 -11.43
CA ALA A 121 2.06 20.66 -12.16
C ALA A 121 1.02 19.92 -11.31
N THR A 122 1.47 18.97 -10.48
CA THR A 122 0.62 18.27 -9.50
C THR A 122 -0.11 19.27 -8.60
N ILE A 123 0.57 20.30 -8.09
CA ILE A 123 -0.05 21.31 -7.21
C ILE A 123 -1.20 22.01 -7.92
N ASN A 124 -0.98 22.44 -9.18
CA ASN A 124 -2.00 23.10 -9.98
C ASN A 124 -3.19 22.18 -10.27
N ASP A 125 -2.95 20.90 -10.53
CA ASP A 125 -4.02 19.94 -10.79
C ASP A 125 -4.87 19.66 -9.55
N ILE A 126 -4.24 19.55 -8.38
CA ILE A 126 -4.96 19.42 -7.10
C ILE A 126 -5.77 20.68 -6.80
N GLN A 127 -5.24 21.88 -7.05
CA GLN A 127 -5.99 23.13 -6.89
C GLN A 127 -7.26 23.13 -7.77
N LYS A 128 -7.17 22.73 -9.04
CA LYS A 128 -8.35 22.61 -9.93
C LYS A 128 -9.38 21.60 -9.42
N LEU A 129 -8.95 20.48 -8.84
CA LEU A 129 -9.87 19.53 -8.19
C LEU A 129 -10.63 20.20 -7.05
N ARG A 130 -9.92 20.96 -6.20
CA ARG A 130 -10.51 21.69 -5.07
C ARG A 130 -11.47 22.78 -5.52
N GLU A 131 -11.12 23.56 -6.54
CA GLU A 131 -12.00 24.59 -7.14
C GLU A 131 -13.32 24.01 -7.68
N LYS A 132 -13.29 22.75 -8.11
CA LYS A 132 -14.48 21.99 -8.52
C LYS A 132 -15.24 21.31 -7.37
N GLY A 133 -14.87 21.60 -6.13
CA GLY A 133 -15.51 21.08 -4.93
C GLY A 133 -15.16 19.62 -4.60
N LYS A 134 -14.14 19.03 -5.24
CA LYS A 134 -13.75 17.64 -5.03
C LYS A 134 -12.88 17.50 -3.76
N SER A 135 -13.14 16.52 -2.92
CA SER A 135 -12.28 16.24 -1.74
C SER A 135 -10.97 15.59 -2.16
N VAL A 136 -9.84 15.96 -1.54
CA VAL A 136 -8.52 15.45 -1.94
C VAL A 136 -7.68 15.08 -0.72
N VAL A 137 -7.10 13.88 -0.77
CA VAL A 137 -5.97 13.43 0.06
C VAL A 137 -4.82 13.10 -0.87
N THR A 138 -3.59 13.42 -0.46
CA THR A 138 -2.39 13.13 -1.27
C THR A 138 -1.38 12.35 -0.47
N PHE A 139 -0.79 11.30 -1.03
CA PHE A 139 0.23 10.46 -0.36
C PHE A 139 1.59 10.57 -1.05
N ASP A 140 2.67 10.75 -0.29
CA ASP A 140 4.05 10.80 -0.79
C ASP A 140 4.25 11.73 -2.00
N SER A 141 3.55 12.87 -1.95
CA SER A 141 3.51 13.86 -3.02
C SER A 141 4.25 15.14 -2.63
N ASN A 142 4.31 16.10 -3.55
CA ASN A 142 5.03 17.35 -3.40
C ASN A 142 4.67 18.05 -2.07
N PRO A 143 5.66 18.45 -1.25
CA PRO A 143 5.42 19.00 0.08
C PRO A 143 4.62 20.31 0.09
N ASP A 144 4.60 21.06 -1.01
CA ASP A 144 3.82 22.29 -1.15
C ASP A 144 2.31 22.04 -1.23
N LEU A 145 1.87 20.78 -1.47
CA LEU A 145 0.45 20.40 -1.39
C LEU A 145 -0.13 20.61 0.02
N ALA A 146 0.69 20.56 1.07
CA ALA A 146 0.27 20.88 2.43
C ALA A 146 -0.13 22.36 2.61
N LYS A 147 0.17 23.23 1.63
CA LYS A 147 -0.24 24.64 1.60
C LYS A 147 -1.57 24.85 0.86
N VAL A 148 -2.10 23.83 0.19
CA VAL A 148 -3.36 23.91 -0.55
C VAL A 148 -4.52 23.68 0.42
N ASP A 149 -5.48 24.61 0.46
CA ASP A 149 -6.58 24.56 1.41
C ASP A 149 -7.50 23.34 1.20
N GLY A 150 -7.88 22.70 2.31
CA GLY A 150 -8.69 21.50 2.33
C GLY A 150 -8.00 20.21 1.84
N VAL A 151 -6.70 20.25 1.50
CA VAL A 151 -5.91 19.06 1.15
C VAL A 151 -5.22 18.50 2.41
N THR A 152 -5.18 17.18 2.54
CA THR A 152 -4.32 16.50 3.52
C THR A 152 -3.18 15.82 2.78
N LEU A 153 -1.94 16.16 3.11
CA LEU A 153 -0.74 15.47 2.65
C LEU A 153 -0.34 14.40 3.66
N THR A 154 -0.46 13.14 3.27
CA THR A 154 0.00 12.00 4.04
C THR A 154 1.36 11.52 3.55
N SER A 155 2.14 10.96 4.45
CA SER A 155 3.39 10.26 4.15
C SER A 155 3.63 9.16 5.17
N GLN A 156 4.62 8.32 4.91
CA GLN A 156 5.25 7.57 5.99
C GLN A 156 6.19 8.52 6.74
N ASP A 157 6.49 8.26 8.01
CA ASP A 157 7.64 8.91 8.66
C ASP A 157 8.95 8.38 8.02
N ASP A 158 9.28 8.92 6.84
CA ASP A 158 10.42 8.50 6.02
C ASP A 158 11.76 8.75 6.69
N GLU A 159 11.81 9.77 7.56
CA GLU A 159 13.00 10.03 8.36
C GLU A 159 13.17 8.93 9.40
N ALA A 160 12.10 8.53 10.10
CA ALA A 160 12.12 7.39 11.00
C ALA A 160 12.42 6.07 10.28
N LEU A 161 11.83 5.80 9.10
CA LEU A 161 12.12 4.60 8.29
C LEU A 161 13.62 4.50 7.98
N ALA A 162 14.19 5.56 7.40
CA ALA A 162 15.61 5.59 7.07
C ALA A 162 16.49 5.47 8.33
N LYS A 163 16.13 6.18 9.41
CA LYS A 163 16.87 6.15 10.66
C LYS A 163 16.85 4.77 11.32
N LEU A 164 15.70 4.09 11.37
CA LEU A 164 15.56 2.76 11.95
C LEU A 164 16.46 1.74 11.24
N ALA A 165 16.47 1.75 9.91
CA ALA A 165 17.31 0.86 9.11
C ALA A 165 18.80 1.21 9.19
N LEU A 166 19.16 2.49 9.07
CA LEU A 166 20.55 2.95 9.12
C LEU A 166 21.18 2.81 10.51
N ASP A 167 20.42 3.05 11.59
CA ASP A 167 20.91 2.84 12.96
C ASP A 167 21.28 1.37 13.19
N LYS A 168 20.53 0.42 12.61
CA LYS A 168 20.89 -1.01 12.64
C LYS A 168 22.15 -1.29 11.84
N LEU A 169 22.27 -0.72 10.64
CA LEU A 169 23.48 -0.85 9.82
C LEU A 169 24.70 -0.35 10.60
N VAL A 170 24.67 0.88 11.10
CA VAL A 170 25.78 1.48 11.86
C VAL A 170 26.12 0.64 13.08
N LYS A 171 25.11 0.17 13.83
CA LYS A 171 25.30 -0.63 15.04
C LYS A 171 25.95 -1.99 14.73
N GLU A 172 25.43 -2.73 13.77
CA GLU A 172 25.94 -4.08 13.45
C GLU A 172 27.33 -4.03 12.82
N GLN A 173 27.59 -3.00 12.01
CA GLN A 173 28.90 -2.75 11.42
C GLN A 173 29.85 -2.00 12.35
N LYS A 174 29.46 -1.74 13.60
CA LYS A 174 30.28 -1.07 14.62
C LYS A 174 30.86 0.28 14.12
N GLY A 175 30.07 1.01 13.33
CA GLY A 175 30.44 2.29 12.74
C GLY A 175 31.47 2.23 11.61
N LYS A 176 31.80 1.05 11.07
CA LYS A 176 32.77 0.87 9.99
C LYS A 176 32.26 -0.12 8.94
N ALA A 177 32.00 0.35 7.72
CA ALA A 177 31.57 -0.49 6.61
C ALA A 177 31.75 0.21 5.27
N ASN A 178 32.10 -0.54 4.24
CA ASN A 178 31.88 -0.16 2.86
C ASN A 178 30.47 -0.57 2.45
N ILE A 179 29.67 0.38 1.99
CA ILE A 179 28.25 0.17 1.70
C ILE A 179 27.88 0.47 0.25
N VAL A 180 26.96 -0.32 -0.29
CA VAL A 180 26.24 0.01 -1.52
C VAL A 180 24.96 0.74 -1.14
N TYR A 181 24.68 1.86 -1.81
CA TYR A 181 23.45 2.62 -1.63
C TYR A 181 22.48 2.42 -2.79
N LEU A 182 21.33 1.81 -2.53
CA LEU A 182 20.29 1.59 -3.54
C LEU A 182 19.17 2.62 -3.37
N TRP A 183 19.16 3.62 -4.25
CA TRP A 183 18.33 4.82 -4.16
C TRP A 183 18.23 5.55 -5.49
N VAL A 184 17.08 6.20 -5.73
CA VAL A 184 16.81 7.02 -6.92
C VAL A 184 16.25 8.38 -6.51
N ASP A 185 16.62 9.44 -7.23
CA ASP A 185 16.16 10.80 -6.95
C ASP A 185 14.76 11.09 -7.53
N GLY A 186 14.20 12.25 -7.17
CA GLY A 186 12.99 12.80 -7.78
C GLY A 186 11.68 12.48 -7.07
N PHE A 187 11.67 11.51 -6.15
CA PHE A 187 10.48 11.16 -5.37
C PHE A 187 10.53 11.75 -3.96
N PRO A 188 9.43 12.37 -3.45
CA PRO A 188 9.40 12.95 -2.11
C PRO A 188 9.90 12.04 -0.97
N PRO A 189 9.47 10.75 -0.85
CA PRO A 189 10.01 9.87 0.20
C PRO A 189 11.51 9.62 0.03
N MET A 190 11.99 9.47 -1.21
CA MET A 190 13.40 9.27 -1.51
C MET A 190 14.26 10.47 -1.10
N VAL A 191 13.76 11.70 -1.30
CA VAL A 191 14.44 12.93 -0.87
C VAL A 191 14.57 12.97 0.66
N ARG A 192 13.51 12.64 1.40
CA ARG A 192 13.52 12.58 2.88
C ARG A 192 14.48 11.50 3.40
N ARG A 193 14.40 10.28 2.86
CA ARG A 193 15.32 9.16 3.20
C ARG A 193 16.79 9.52 2.93
N ASN A 194 17.08 10.21 1.83
CA ASN A 194 18.44 10.65 1.47
C ASN A 194 19.00 11.73 2.41
N ALA A 195 18.15 12.61 2.96
CA ALA A 195 18.59 13.59 3.95
C ALA A 195 19.15 12.88 5.21
N VAL A 196 18.44 11.88 5.72
CA VAL A 196 18.89 11.06 6.86
C VAL A 196 20.13 10.25 6.51
N TYR A 197 20.20 9.69 5.30
CA TYR A 197 21.39 8.99 4.81
C TYR A 197 22.65 9.87 4.85
N LYS A 198 22.58 11.07 4.28
CA LYS A 198 23.70 12.04 4.26
C LYS A 198 24.12 12.44 5.67
N GLU A 199 23.16 12.68 6.56
CA GLU A 199 23.44 13.01 7.96
C GLU A 199 24.11 11.83 8.68
N THR A 200 23.65 10.60 8.43
CA THR A 200 24.21 9.38 9.02
C THR A 200 25.68 9.21 8.62
N LEU A 201 26.01 9.36 7.33
CA LEU A 201 27.40 9.27 6.86
C LEU A 201 28.28 10.35 7.48
N LYS A 202 27.78 11.58 7.59
CA LYS A 202 28.50 12.69 8.23
C LYS A 202 28.82 12.39 9.70
N LYS A 203 27.90 11.76 10.43
CA LYS A 203 28.07 11.35 11.83
C LYS A 203 28.94 10.10 12.00
N ASN A 204 29.06 9.27 10.96
CA ASN A 204 29.76 7.99 11.00
C ASN A 204 30.78 7.88 9.86
N PRO A 205 31.94 8.60 9.93
CA PRO A 205 32.91 8.65 8.84
C PRO A 205 33.59 7.32 8.52
N GLY A 206 33.40 6.28 9.35
CA GLY A 206 33.83 4.92 9.07
C GLY A 206 32.89 4.17 8.12
N ILE A 207 31.66 4.65 7.91
CA ILE A 207 30.73 4.15 6.91
C ILE A 207 31.01 4.88 5.59
N LYS A 208 31.35 4.13 4.54
CA LYS A 208 31.79 4.66 3.26
C LYS A 208 30.91 4.11 2.15
N GLU A 209 30.29 4.99 1.38
CA GLU A 209 29.61 4.61 0.15
C GLU A 209 30.67 4.22 -0.90
N VAL A 210 30.61 3.00 -1.42
CA VAL A 210 31.53 2.50 -2.46
C VAL A 210 30.87 2.33 -3.82
N GLU A 211 29.55 2.18 -3.85
CA GLU A 211 28.74 2.08 -5.06
C GLU A 211 27.33 2.62 -4.80
N ARG A 212 26.65 3.04 -5.88
CA ARG A 212 25.25 3.46 -5.85
C ARG A 212 24.51 3.02 -7.10
N PHE A 213 23.23 2.70 -6.96
CA PHE A 213 22.33 2.44 -8.08
C PHE A 213 20.89 2.79 -7.74
N GLY A 214 20.09 3.19 -8.73
CA GLY A 214 18.64 3.27 -8.59
C GLY A 214 17.96 3.71 -9.87
N VAL A 215 16.94 2.94 -10.25
CA VAL A 215 16.02 3.24 -11.36
C VAL A 215 14.62 2.88 -10.87
N ALA A 216 13.66 3.80 -11.01
CA ALA A 216 12.25 3.53 -10.74
C ALA A 216 11.52 3.25 -12.07
N SER A 217 11.24 1.98 -12.32
CA SER A 217 10.54 1.48 -13.51
C SER A 217 9.73 0.22 -13.17
N ALA A 218 8.97 -0.28 -14.15
CA ALA A 218 8.18 -1.51 -14.01
C ALA A 218 9.03 -2.77 -13.69
N ASP A 219 10.34 -2.74 -13.96
CA ASP A 219 11.28 -3.84 -13.79
C ASP A 219 12.41 -3.51 -12.78
N THR A 220 12.16 -2.57 -11.86
CA THR A 220 13.15 -2.07 -10.88
C THR A 220 13.96 -3.19 -10.21
N SER A 221 13.31 -4.26 -9.75
CA SER A 221 13.99 -5.36 -9.05
C SER A 221 14.98 -6.10 -9.95
N VAL A 222 14.65 -6.27 -11.24
CA VAL A 222 15.50 -6.96 -12.21
C VAL A 222 16.72 -6.09 -12.55
N GLN A 223 16.50 -4.80 -12.79
CA GLN A 223 17.60 -3.88 -13.05
C GLN A 223 18.54 -3.78 -11.85
N THR A 224 18.00 -3.79 -10.64
CA THR A 224 18.79 -3.78 -9.40
C THR A 224 19.60 -5.06 -9.24
N GLN A 225 19.01 -6.23 -9.51
CA GLN A 225 19.75 -7.49 -9.49
C GLN A 225 20.93 -7.44 -10.46
N ASN A 226 20.72 -6.98 -11.70
CA ASN A 226 21.79 -6.85 -12.69
C ASN A 226 22.90 -5.89 -12.24
N ALA A 227 22.53 -4.72 -11.71
CA ALA A 227 23.48 -3.72 -11.23
C ALA A 227 24.30 -4.24 -10.04
N VAL A 228 23.64 -4.86 -9.05
CA VAL A 228 24.32 -5.44 -7.88
C VAL A 228 25.22 -6.60 -8.31
N THR A 229 24.79 -7.47 -9.23
CA THR A 229 25.67 -8.53 -9.78
C THR A 229 26.93 -7.93 -10.42
N ALA A 230 26.82 -6.85 -11.19
CA ALA A 230 27.97 -6.17 -11.75
C ALA A 230 28.90 -5.58 -10.67
N MET A 231 28.33 -4.98 -9.62
CA MET A 231 29.09 -4.49 -8.46
C MET A 231 29.81 -5.64 -7.73
N LEU A 232 29.15 -6.77 -7.51
CA LEU A 232 29.74 -7.95 -6.84
C LEU A 232 30.86 -8.60 -7.66
N ASN A 233 30.83 -8.50 -8.99
CA ASN A 233 31.93 -8.94 -9.86
C ASN A 233 33.12 -7.97 -9.84
N LYS A 234 32.86 -6.67 -9.65
CA LYS A 234 33.89 -5.62 -9.54
C LYS A 234 34.60 -5.65 -8.18
N HIS A 235 33.86 -5.93 -7.10
CA HIS A 235 34.34 -5.89 -5.72
C HIS A 235 34.53 -7.29 -5.15
N LYS A 236 35.75 -7.61 -4.68
CA LYS A 236 36.10 -8.90 -4.08
C LYS A 236 35.34 -9.15 -2.77
N LYS A 237 35.35 -10.41 -2.32
CA LYS A 237 34.80 -10.80 -1.00
C LYS A 237 35.44 -9.96 0.11
N GLY A 238 34.60 -9.30 0.91
CA GLY A 238 35.03 -8.39 1.99
C GLY A 238 35.27 -6.93 1.59
N GLU A 239 35.10 -6.55 0.32
CA GLU A 239 35.19 -5.14 -0.10
C GLU A 239 33.85 -4.39 0.04
N ILE A 240 32.74 -5.11 0.13
CA ILE A 240 31.39 -4.62 0.44
C ILE A 240 30.93 -5.34 1.70
N ASP A 241 30.47 -4.59 2.69
CA ASP A 241 30.01 -5.11 3.99
C ASP A 241 28.48 -5.08 4.10
N ALA A 242 27.84 -4.05 3.52
CA ALA A 242 26.40 -3.88 3.61
C ALA A 242 25.78 -3.19 2.39
N ILE A 243 24.47 -3.37 2.25
CA ILE A 243 23.64 -2.64 1.30
C ILE A 243 22.55 -1.92 2.10
N PHE A 244 22.42 -0.61 1.88
CA PHE A 244 21.25 0.13 2.32
C PHE A 244 20.33 0.34 1.12
N ALA A 245 19.12 -0.21 1.19
CA ALA A 245 18.14 -0.16 0.11
C ALA A 245 16.93 0.64 0.57
N THR A 246 16.60 1.73 -0.14
CA THR A 246 15.56 2.66 0.30
C THR A 246 14.16 2.29 -0.16
N TRP A 247 13.97 1.09 -0.71
CA TRP A 247 12.71 0.56 -1.20
C TRP A 247 12.84 -0.97 -1.39
N ASP A 248 11.80 -1.73 -1.07
CA ASP A 248 11.79 -3.20 -1.12
C ASP A 248 12.15 -3.77 -2.51
N ALA A 249 11.69 -3.14 -3.59
CA ALA A 249 12.03 -3.55 -4.96
C ALA A 249 13.54 -3.49 -5.23
N PHE A 250 14.26 -2.56 -4.61
CA PHE A 250 15.72 -2.54 -4.64
C PHE A 250 16.30 -3.67 -3.78
N ALA A 251 15.79 -3.85 -2.57
CA ALA A 251 16.30 -4.82 -1.61
C ALA A 251 16.14 -6.28 -2.10
N ILE A 252 14.99 -6.63 -2.67
CA ILE A 252 14.74 -7.99 -3.20
C ILE A 252 15.63 -8.31 -4.40
N GLY A 253 15.90 -7.32 -5.27
CA GLY A 253 16.85 -7.46 -6.38
C GLY A 253 18.28 -7.70 -5.88
N ALA A 254 18.69 -6.94 -4.86
CA ALA A 254 19.99 -7.09 -4.22
C ALA A 254 20.15 -8.44 -3.50
N ALA A 255 19.11 -8.91 -2.81
CA ALA A 255 19.10 -10.21 -2.13
C ALA A 255 19.31 -11.37 -3.11
N ARG A 256 18.66 -11.32 -4.28
CA ARG A 256 18.85 -12.30 -5.36
C ARG A 256 20.28 -12.30 -5.89
N ALA A 257 20.84 -11.12 -6.19
CA ALA A 257 22.21 -11.00 -6.68
C ALA A 257 23.25 -11.52 -5.67
N ILE A 258 23.09 -11.18 -4.39
CA ILE A 258 23.97 -11.68 -3.31
C ILE A 258 23.90 -13.21 -3.20
N LYS A 259 22.69 -13.77 -3.24
CA LYS A 259 22.48 -15.22 -3.18
C LYS A 259 23.11 -15.95 -4.36
N GLU A 260 22.90 -15.47 -5.59
CA GLU A 260 23.47 -16.05 -6.80
C GLU A 260 25.00 -16.00 -6.80
N ALA A 261 25.60 -14.93 -6.27
CA ALA A 261 27.03 -14.76 -6.17
C ALA A 261 27.67 -15.50 -4.96
N GLY A 262 26.87 -16.09 -4.06
CA GLY A 262 27.36 -16.70 -2.82
C GLY A 262 28.05 -15.71 -1.88
N ARG A 263 27.60 -14.44 -1.89
CA ARG A 263 28.18 -13.31 -1.14
C ARG A 263 27.44 -13.03 0.17
N ASP A 264 27.08 -14.10 0.87
CA ASP A 264 26.27 -14.09 2.10
C ASP A 264 26.88 -13.28 3.26
N GLU A 265 28.14 -12.86 3.15
CA GLU A 265 28.76 -11.95 4.11
C GLU A 265 28.12 -10.54 4.08
N ILE A 266 27.57 -10.13 2.93
CA ILE A 266 26.97 -8.80 2.74
C ILE A 266 25.57 -8.76 3.38
N LYS A 267 25.29 -7.74 4.20
CA LYS A 267 23.99 -7.60 4.88
C LYS A 267 23.14 -6.48 4.28
N ILE A 268 21.85 -6.73 4.08
CA ILE A 268 20.90 -5.74 3.54
C ILE A 268 20.06 -5.16 4.69
N TYR A 269 19.97 -3.83 4.69
CA TYR A 269 19.11 -3.02 5.53
C TYR A 269 18.16 -2.26 4.60
N GLY A 270 16.88 -2.60 4.66
CA GLY A 270 15.86 -2.16 3.71
C GLY A 270 14.86 -1.18 4.30
N ILE A 271 14.02 -0.66 3.40
CA ILE A 271 12.76 0.01 3.72
C ILE A 271 11.65 -0.70 2.92
N ASP A 272 10.43 -0.69 3.45
CA ASP A 272 9.22 -1.33 2.93
C ASP A 272 9.22 -2.86 3.11
N VAL A 273 8.05 -3.48 2.92
CA VAL A 273 7.87 -4.94 3.06
C VAL A 273 6.64 -5.44 2.30
N SER A 274 6.78 -6.63 1.73
CA SER A 274 5.71 -7.42 1.12
C SER A 274 5.75 -8.88 1.54
N ASN A 275 4.78 -9.68 1.08
CA ASN A 275 4.83 -11.14 1.24
C ASN A 275 6.07 -11.76 0.59
N ALA A 276 6.51 -11.25 -0.56
CA ALA A 276 7.71 -11.75 -1.23
C ALA A 276 8.98 -11.42 -0.40
N ASP A 277 9.01 -10.26 0.23
CA ASP A 277 10.12 -9.85 1.09
C ASP A 277 10.15 -10.66 2.38
N LEU A 278 9.01 -10.87 3.04
CA LEU A 278 8.93 -11.71 4.24
C LEU A 278 9.39 -13.14 3.94
N GLN A 279 9.02 -13.68 2.76
CA GLN A 279 9.54 -14.97 2.28
C GLN A 279 11.05 -14.97 2.07
N GLU A 280 11.65 -13.89 1.59
CA GLU A 280 13.11 -13.77 1.46
C GLU A 280 13.79 -13.61 2.82
N ILE A 281 13.40 -12.60 3.60
CA ILE A 281 14.00 -12.22 4.87
C ILE A 281 14.01 -13.41 5.85
N GLN A 282 12.93 -14.18 5.93
CA GLN A 282 12.82 -15.26 6.92
C GLN A 282 13.73 -16.47 6.62
N LYS A 283 14.32 -16.59 5.43
CA LYS A 283 15.24 -17.70 5.11
C LYS A 283 16.49 -17.65 6.00
N LYS A 284 16.95 -18.80 6.47
CA LYS A 284 18.10 -18.93 7.38
C LYS A 284 19.38 -18.27 6.83
N ASP A 285 19.59 -18.40 5.53
CA ASP A 285 20.73 -17.88 4.78
C ASP A 285 20.49 -16.50 4.16
N SER A 286 19.33 -15.85 4.40
CA SER A 286 19.05 -14.57 3.76
C SER A 286 20.04 -13.50 4.21
N SER A 287 20.47 -12.70 3.25
CA SER A 287 21.32 -11.53 3.48
C SER A 287 20.51 -10.32 3.94
N TRP A 288 19.18 -10.35 3.81
CA TRP A 288 18.30 -9.29 4.26
C TRP A 288 18.00 -9.41 5.75
N LYS A 289 18.60 -8.52 6.55
CA LYS A 289 18.59 -8.62 8.02
C LYS A 289 17.54 -7.75 8.69
N TYR A 290 17.29 -6.57 8.13
CA TYR A 290 16.30 -5.63 8.64
C TYR A 290 15.55 -4.96 7.51
N THR A 291 14.29 -4.66 7.74
CA THR A 291 13.55 -3.67 6.96
C THR A 291 12.73 -2.80 7.88
N ALA A 292 12.67 -1.50 7.62
CA ALA A 292 11.75 -0.58 8.29
C ALA A 292 10.55 -0.34 7.36
N ALA A 293 9.32 -0.45 7.86
CA ALA A 293 8.14 -0.36 7.01
C ALA A 293 6.93 0.19 7.76
N VAL A 294 5.99 0.72 7.00
CA VAL A 294 4.58 0.87 7.38
C VAL A 294 3.78 -0.15 6.55
N ASP A 295 2.71 -0.72 7.10
CA ASP A 295 1.82 -1.59 6.32
C ASP A 295 1.18 -0.80 5.17
N PRO A 296 1.48 -1.08 3.88
CA PRO A 296 0.95 -0.28 2.79
C PRO A 296 -0.58 -0.36 2.69
N LYS A 297 -1.17 -1.49 3.11
CA LYS A 297 -2.63 -1.64 3.16
C LYS A 297 -3.23 -0.68 4.18
N LEU A 298 -2.58 -0.50 5.33
CA LEU A 298 -2.99 0.47 6.34
C LEU A 298 -2.88 1.90 5.83
N ILE A 299 -1.81 2.24 5.08
CA ILE A 299 -1.66 3.57 4.45
C ILE A 299 -2.88 3.86 3.57
N GLY A 300 -3.23 2.95 2.66
CA GLY A 300 -4.38 3.13 1.77
C GLY A 300 -5.71 3.27 2.53
N ALA A 301 -5.90 2.50 3.61
CA ALA A 301 -7.09 2.60 4.44
C ALA A 301 -7.18 3.96 5.17
N VAL A 302 -6.08 4.42 5.77
CA VAL A 302 -6.01 5.71 6.45
C VAL A 302 -6.28 6.87 5.48
N ASP A 303 -5.70 6.85 4.28
CA ASP A 303 -5.99 7.87 3.26
C ASP A 303 -7.48 7.91 2.89
N MET A 304 -8.11 6.73 2.78
CA MET A 304 -9.55 6.63 2.50
C MET A 304 -10.41 7.15 3.66
N ARG A 305 -10.04 6.86 4.91
CA ARG A 305 -10.73 7.39 6.10
C ARG A 305 -10.67 8.91 6.15
N ILE A 306 -9.48 9.49 5.94
CA ILE A 306 -9.29 10.94 5.86
C ILE A 306 -10.15 11.52 4.74
N LEU A 307 -10.19 10.88 3.58
CA LEU A 307 -11.02 11.33 2.46
C LEU A 307 -12.52 11.25 2.78
N ALA A 308 -12.96 10.18 3.43
CA ALA A 308 -14.34 9.99 3.87
C ALA A 308 -14.77 11.09 4.86
N LYS A 309 -13.91 11.46 5.83
CA LYS A 309 -14.11 12.60 6.73
C LYS A 309 -14.27 13.91 5.97
N LYS A 310 -13.43 14.18 4.97
CA LYS A 310 -13.55 15.38 4.12
C LYS A 310 -14.91 15.43 3.40
N ILE A 311 -15.34 14.31 2.83
CA ILE A 311 -16.64 14.19 2.15
C ILE A 311 -17.81 14.36 3.13
N ALA A 312 -17.67 13.88 4.37
CA ALA A 312 -18.63 14.11 5.46
C ALA A 312 -18.69 15.58 5.93
N GLY A 313 -17.77 16.45 5.48
CA GLY A 313 -17.67 17.84 5.92
C GLY A 313 -16.90 18.02 7.23
N GLU A 314 -16.16 17.00 7.67
CA GLU A 314 -15.37 17.06 8.88
C GLU A 314 -13.98 17.66 8.65
N LYS A 315 -13.43 18.26 9.71
CA LYS A 315 -12.06 18.76 9.69
C LYS A 315 -11.07 17.60 9.65
N THR A 316 -10.01 17.79 8.87
CA THR A 316 -8.90 16.86 8.72
C THR A 316 -7.59 17.62 8.82
N PRO A 317 -6.50 17.00 9.30
CA PRO A 317 -5.22 17.70 9.43
C PRO A 317 -4.65 18.04 8.06
N GLN A 318 -3.77 19.05 7.99
CA GLN A 318 -3.05 19.37 6.75
C GLN A 318 -1.97 18.32 6.41
N LYS A 319 -1.37 17.73 7.44
CA LYS A 319 -0.36 16.68 7.31
C LYS A 319 -0.63 15.52 8.26
N TYR A 320 -0.28 14.32 7.85
CA TYR A 320 -0.30 13.14 8.71
C TYR A 320 0.76 12.14 8.28
N ASP A 321 1.64 11.76 9.22
CA ASP A 321 2.70 10.78 8.97
C ASP A 321 2.34 9.46 9.66
N LEU A 322 2.45 8.35 8.94
CA LEU A 322 2.24 7.02 9.50
C LEU A 322 3.50 6.50 10.19
N ASP A 323 3.30 5.93 11.38
CA ASP A 323 4.36 5.39 12.22
C ASP A 323 5.04 4.16 11.61
N ALA A 324 6.37 4.24 11.54
CA ALA A 324 7.23 3.18 11.05
C ALA A 324 7.45 2.08 12.10
N SER A 325 7.47 0.82 11.64
CA SER A 325 7.90 -0.34 12.41
C SER A 325 9.22 -0.89 11.86
N LEU A 326 10.07 -1.41 12.74
CA LEU A 326 11.28 -2.12 12.35
C LEU A 326 11.05 -3.62 12.43
N ILE A 327 11.32 -4.31 11.33
CA ILE A 327 11.20 -5.76 11.19
C ILE A 327 12.61 -6.33 11.09
N SER A 328 12.95 -7.31 11.93
CA SER A 328 14.21 -8.04 11.83
C SER A 328 13.99 -9.47 11.38
N GLN A 329 14.94 -10.02 10.61
CA GLN A 329 14.95 -11.44 10.25
C GLN A 329 14.82 -12.33 11.50
N LYS A 330 15.50 -11.95 12.58
CA LYS A 330 15.49 -12.72 13.82
C LYS A 330 14.09 -12.78 14.43
N ASP A 331 13.30 -11.72 14.33
CA ASP A 331 11.93 -11.71 14.84
C ASP A 331 11.06 -12.64 14.00
N LEU A 332 11.14 -12.56 12.67
CA LEU A 332 10.41 -13.46 11.78
C LEU A 332 10.75 -14.94 12.01
N GLN A 333 12.02 -15.25 12.28
CA GLN A 333 12.50 -16.62 12.52
C GLN A 333 12.10 -17.20 13.89
N LYS A 334 11.50 -16.42 14.79
CA LYS A 334 10.94 -16.95 16.05
C LYS A 334 9.60 -17.63 15.84
N SER A 335 8.88 -17.26 14.78
CA SER A 335 7.58 -17.84 14.45
C SER A 335 7.71 -19.34 14.17
N SER A 336 6.75 -20.12 14.66
CA SER A 336 6.60 -21.54 14.32
C SER A 336 5.93 -21.78 12.96
N GLU A 337 5.38 -20.73 12.36
CA GLU A 337 4.71 -20.74 11.05
C GLU A 337 5.34 -19.75 10.08
N GLY A 338 5.08 -19.92 8.78
CA GLY A 338 5.56 -18.95 7.78
C GLY A 338 4.94 -17.57 7.98
N VAL A 339 5.78 -16.55 8.13
CA VAL A 339 5.31 -15.16 8.33
C VAL A 339 4.99 -14.52 6.98
N ASN A 340 3.89 -13.80 6.94
CA ASN A 340 3.32 -13.08 5.81
C ASN A 340 2.61 -11.81 6.31
N MET A 341 2.15 -10.95 5.40
CA MET A 341 1.55 -9.65 5.74
C MET A 341 0.29 -9.75 6.60
N VAL A 342 -0.42 -10.89 6.59
CA VAL A 342 -1.64 -11.11 7.37
C VAL A 342 -1.32 -11.44 8.83
N ASN A 343 -0.28 -12.23 9.09
CA ASN A 343 0.10 -12.66 10.44
C ASN A 343 1.32 -11.93 11.01
N LEU A 344 1.92 -10.98 10.28
CA LEU A 344 3.09 -10.22 10.73
C LEU A 344 2.87 -9.50 12.08
N SER A 345 1.63 -9.11 12.40
CA SER A 345 1.28 -8.51 13.69
C SER A 345 1.49 -9.44 14.89
N ASN A 346 1.58 -10.75 14.68
CA ASN A 346 1.91 -11.70 15.74
C ASN A 346 3.38 -11.57 16.17
N GLU A 347 4.26 -11.16 15.26
CA GLU A 347 5.70 -11.02 15.50
C GLU A 347 6.09 -9.57 15.80
N ILE A 348 5.40 -8.61 15.20
CA ILE A 348 5.69 -7.18 15.30
C ILE A 348 4.51 -6.47 15.96
N LYS A 349 4.67 -6.15 17.25
CA LYS A 349 3.62 -5.50 18.05
C LYS A 349 3.18 -4.19 17.40
N GLY A 350 1.87 -4.04 17.20
CA GLY A 350 1.26 -2.84 16.62
C GLY A 350 1.31 -2.76 15.09
N TRP A 351 1.90 -3.76 14.41
CA TRP A 351 1.93 -3.80 12.95
C TRP A 351 0.52 -3.83 12.35
N GLY A 352 0.28 -2.99 11.34
CA GLY A 352 -0.96 -2.96 10.57
C GLY A 352 -2.20 -2.53 11.37
N GLN A 353 -2.01 -2.01 12.58
CA GLN A 353 -3.12 -1.62 13.48
C GLN A 353 -3.11 -0.11 13.69
N SER A 354 -4.21 0.56 13.30
CA SER A 354 -4.47 1.95 13.65
C SER A 354 -5.97 2.26 13.61
N ASP A 355 -6.44 2.94 14.63
CA ASP A 355 -7.76 3.59 14.73
C ASP A 355 -7.74 5.02 14.20
N ALA A 356 -6.62 5.47 13.63
CA ALA A 356 -6.50 6.83 13.11
C ALA A 356 -7.58 7.12 12.07
N PHE A 357 -8.32 8.20 12.33
CA PHE A 357 -9.43 8.70 11.52
C PHE A 357 -10.60 7.74 11.33
N GLU A 358 -10.64 6.64 12.07
CA GLU A 358 -11.82 5.79 12.18
C GLU A 358 -12.84 6.51 13.06
N GLU A 359 -14.07 6.63 12.57
CA GLU A 359 -15.16 7.31 13.28
C GLU A 359 -16.31 6.33 13.50
N ASP A 360 -17.09 6.54 14.57
CA ASP A 360 -18.22 5.65 14.91
C ASP A 360 -19.23 5.49 13.74
N TRP A 361 -19.40 6.54 12.94
CA TRP A 361 -20.28 6.49 11.77
C TRP A 361 -19.70 5.67 10.61
N MET A 362 -18.36 5.55 10.52
CA MET A 362 -17.72 4.68 9.54
C MET A 362 -17.98 3.22 9.88
N GLU A 363 -17.88 2.84 11.15
CA GLU A 363 -18.24 1.50 11.61
C GLU A 363 -19.73 1.21 11.35
N THR A 364 -20.59 2.20 11.57
CA THR A 364 -22.02 2.10 11.24
C THR A 364 -22.24 1.81 9.74
N LEU A 365 -21.52 2.51 8.85
CA LEU A 365 -21.58 2.25 7.41
C LEU A 365 -21.02 0.87 7.06
N LYS A 366 -19.88 0.49 7.65
CA LYS A 366 -19.24 -0.82 7.43
C LYS A 366 -20.19 -1.95 7.78
N ASP A 367 -20.86 -1.87 8.93
CA ASP A 367 -21.85 -2.87 9.33
C ASP A 367 -23.08 -2.89 8.42
N HIS A 368 -23.53 -1.73 7.92
CA HIS A 368 -24.62 -1.67 6.95
C HIS A 368 -24.28 -2.33 5.61
N TYR A 369 -23.06 -2.16 5.10
CA TYR A 369 -22.63 -2.72 3.81
C TYR A 369 -22.02 -4.12 3.89
N LYS A 370 -21.83 -4.66 5.10
CA LYS A 370 -21.39 -6.03 5.37
C LYS A 370 -22.51 -7.02 4.98
N LYS A 371 -22.39 -7.64 3.81
CA LYS A 371 -23.31 -8.72 3.36
C LYS A 371 -22.96 -10.08 3.98
#